data_AF-G0VHR0-F1
#
_entry.id   AF-G0VHR0-F1
#
_cell.length_a   1.000
_cell.length_b   1.000
_cell.length_c   1.000
_cell.angle_alpha   90.00
_cell.angle_beta   90.00
_cell.angle_gamma   90.00
#
_symmetry.space_group_name_H-M   'P 1'
#
loop_
_entity.id
_entity.type
_entity.pdbx_description
1 polymer ?
#
loop_
_entity_poly.entity_id
_entity_poly.type
_entity_poly.pdbx_seq_one_letter_code
_entity_poly.pdbx_strand_id
1 'polypeptide(L)'
;MAKRPLGLGKQAQKKKQKVASREATPDTTPSNQISIELNDEEDADNELAQLNGLWNQYFKSDKDDEILLNGMIHECDRILRIVKSDDDASSEERGKLTKLIHSDDRFYACFALALSELTVFKSENVKEVSEFFNLALERCEDGLKIFSHSDLLSLVFSKIIFQRIPLEFISKLKVDSKEDNLKLKLYEQFEKGQEKFNVLSQDKNNKQNEDYLRLTFEVLQSYDDLMDIIENFGHEKDIEEGLDSDEEEELAQIELAKSHPLFQFQKNFTKDLTWLKDQLINLFKHIKDHESPLYHQVARSIGELYLKFAENPSSVYLDVVYGDDRDESSKEDDETKTKSQREAVQLLEAGLEYLKKAQLKDSPETWVQVAEAFIDLGNVQDNESAEQEAAYKSAEQLLRKANRATNGKYEHILDNLINES
;
A
#
# COMPACT_ATOMS: atom_id res chain seq x y z
N MET A 1 20.78 0.65 -5.16
CA MET A 1 19.38 1.06 -4.88
C MET A 1 18.41 0.54 -5.94
N ALA A 2 17.62 -0.50 -5.62
CA ALA A 2 16.49 -0.91 -6.45
C ALA A 2 15.29 -0.01 -6.13
N LYS A 3 14.97 0.93 -7.04
CA LYS A 3 13.79 1.79 -6.94
C LYS A 3 12.55 0.93 -6.63
N ARG A 4 11.89 1.19 -5.49
CA ARG A 4 10.50 0.75 -5.31
C ARG A 4 9.70 1.28 -6.49
N PRO A 5 8.90 0.46 -7.19
CA PRO A 5 7.94 0.98 -8.15
C PRO A 5 6.93 1.82 -7.34
N LEU A 6 7.16 3.14 -7.34
CA LEU A 6 6.24 4.16 -6.85
C LEU A 6 4.86 3.95 -7.49
N GLY A 7 3.87 3.66 -6.64
CA GLY A 7 2.47 4.02 -6.77
C GLY A 7 1.72 3.59 -8.04
N LEU A 8 0.49 3.13 -7.83
CA LEU A 8 -0.53 2.76 -8.82
C LEU A 8 -0.71 3.70 -10.05
N GLY A 9 -0.13 4.90 -10.05
CA GLY A 9 -0.21 5.86 -11.16
C GLY A 9 0.70 5.59 -12.37
N LYS A 10 1.76 4.77 -12.27
CA LYS A 10 2.76 4.63 -13.36
C LYS A 10 2.67 3.35 -14.20
N GLN A 11 1.78 2.40 -13.89
CA GLN A 11 1.58 1.21 -14.73
C GLN A 11 0.79 1.49 -16.02
N ALA A 12 0.03 2.60 -16.10
CA ALA A 12 -0.80 2.93 -17.26
C ALA A 12 -0.03 3.31 -18.56
N GLN A 13 1.27 3.59 -18.49
CA GLN A 13 2.02 4.10 -19.66
C GLN A 13 2.76 3.04 -20.49
N LYS A 14 2.74 1.75 -20.11
CA LYS A 14 3.46 0.70 -20.87
C LYS A 14 2.58 -0.48 -21.29
N LYS A 15 1.81 -0.30 -22.37
CA LYS A 15 1.63 -1.29 -23.48
C LYS A 15 0.55 -0.83 -24.47
N LYS A 16 0.95 -0.07 -25.51
CA LYS A 16 0.25 -0.06 -26.81
C LYS A 16 1.16 -0.70 -27.85
N GLN A 17 1.07 -2.02 -28.01
CA GLN A 17 1.63 -2.72 -29.17
C GLN A 17 0.49 -3.09 -30.12
N LYS A 18 0.52 -2.53 -31.32
CA LYS A 18 -0.35 -2.84 -32.45
C LYS A 18 -0.21 -4.32 -32.84
N VAL A 19 -1.31 -5.05 -32.92
CA VAL A 19 -1.42 -6.24 -33.78
C VAL A 19 -2.49 -5.98 -34.83
N ALA A 20 -2.11 -6.28 -36.07
CA ALA A 20 -2.81 -5.96 -37.29
C ALA A 20 -4.07 -6.81 -37.52
N SER A 21 -4.99 -6.20 -38.27
CA SER A 21 -6.32 -6.62 -38.65
C SER A 21 -6.39 -7.91 -39.46
N ARG A 22 -7.44 -8.71 -39.25
CA ARG A 22 -8.07 -9.54 -40.29
C ARG A 22 -9.59 -9.56 -40.09
N GLU A 23 -10.30 -9.17 -41.14
CA GLU A 23 -11.76 -9.10 -41.23
C GLU A 23 -12.41 -10.49 -41.20
N ALA A 24 -13.51 -10.62 -40.45
CA ALA A 24 -14.63 -11.50 -40.78
C ALA A 24 -15.93 -10.94 -40.14
N THR A 25 -17.05 -11.23 -40.81
CA THR A 25 -18.40 -10.64 -40.81
C THR A 25 -19.22 -10.69 -39.49
N PRO A 26 -20.31 -9.90 -39.38
CA PRO A 26 -20.98 -9.59 -38.12
C PRO A 26 -22.06 -10.62 -37.79
N ASP A 27 -21.88 -11.36 -36.69
CA ASP A 27 -22.98 -12.01 -35.99
C ASP A 27 -23.21 -11.27 -34.66
N THR A 28 -24.44 -10.79 -34.51
CA THR A 28 -24.96 -10.10 -33.33
C THR A 28 -25.10 -11.07 -32.15
N THR A 29 -24.07 -11.14 -31.33
CA THR A 29 -24.12 -11.67 -29.96
C THR A 29 -24.09 -10.48 -29.00
N PRO A 30 -24.92 -10.41 -27.93
CA PRO A 30 -24.77 -9.35 -26.95
C PRO A 30 -23.41 -9.51 -26.27
N SER A 31 -22.52 -8.56 -26.52
CA SER A 31 -21.21 -8.46 -25.90
C SER A 31 -21.38 -8.16 -24.40
N ASN A 32 -20.66 -8.92 -23.57
CA ASN A 32 -20.34 -8.68 -22.16
C ASN A 32 -21.34 -9.24 -21.11
N GLN A 33 -21.62 -10.54 -21.16
CA GLN A 33 -21.94 -11.28 -19.94
C GLN A 33 -20.63 -11.87 -19.37
N ILE A 34 -20.22 -11.44 -18.17
CA ILE A 34 -19.21 -12.17 -17.40
C ILE A 34 -19.89 -13.43 -16.86
N SER A 35 -19.30 -14.59 -17.15
CA SER A 35 -19.67 -15.84 -16.48
C SER A 35 -18.97 -15.84 -15.12
N ILE A 36 -19.73 -15.71 -14.03
CA ILE A 36 -19.18 -15.87 -12.68
C ILE A 36 -18.76 -17.34 -12.56
N GLU A 37 -17.47 -17.60 -12.38
CA GLU A 37 -16.98 -18.96 -12.12
C GLU A 37 -17.42 -19.38 -10.71
N LEU A 38 -18.50 -20.17 -10.64
CA LEU A 38 -18.89 -20.88 -9.44
C LEU A 38 -18.08 -22.18 -9.35
N ASN A 39 -17.83 -22.67 -8.12
CA ASN A 39 -17.22 -23.99 -7.96
C ASN A 39 -18.14 -25.07 -8.58
N ASP A 40 -17.56 -26.12 -9.17
CA ASP A 40 -18.28 -27.17 -9.92
C ASP A 40 -19.41 -27.90 -9.13
N GLU A 41 -19.49 -27.71 -7.81
CA GLU A 41 -20.50 -28.30 -6.92
C GLU A 41 -21.54 -27.29 -6.37
N GLU A 42 -21.44 -26.00 -6.73
CA GLU A 42 -22.33 -24.94 -6.22
C GLU A 42 -23.49 -24.65 -7.18
N ASP A 43 -24.71 -24.65 -6.63
CA ASP A 43 -25.94 -24.33 -7.36
C ASP A 43 -25.96 -22.86 -7.79
N ALA A 44 -26.07 -22.60 -9.09
CA ALA A 44 -26.14 -21.25 -9.65
C ALA A 44 -27.39 -20.46 -9.20
N ASP A 45 -28.43 -21.17 -8.73
CA ASP A 45 -29.63 -20.58 -8.15
C ASP A 45 -29.46 -20.23 -6.65
N ASN A 46 -28.30 -20.53 -6.04
CA ASN A 46 -27.98 -20.16 -4.66
C ASN A 46 -27.41 -18.74 -4.60
N GLU A 47 -28.12 -17.85 -3.93
CA GLU A 47 -27.78 -16.43 -3.87
C GLU A 47 -26.45 -16.18 -3.12
N LEU A 48 -26.13 -17.04 -2.15
CA LEU A 48 -24.85 -16.98 -1.44
C LEU A 48 -23.69 -17.49 -2.31
N ALA A 49 -23.94 -18.42 -3.23
CA ALA A 49 -22.93 -18.89 -4.18
C ALA A 49 -22.54 -17.77 -5.15
N GLN A 50 -23.52 -16.99 -5.64
CA GLN A 50 -23.26 -15.82 -6.50
C GLN A 50 -22.42 -14.75 -5.78
N LEU A 51 -22.76 -14.42 -4.53
CA LEU A 51 -21.98 -13.45 -3.74
C LEU A 51 -20.58 -13.98 -3.40
N ASN A 52 -20.45 -15.27 -3.08
CA ASN A 52 -19.14 -15.91 -2.89
C ASN A 52 -18.33 -15.87 -4.19
N GLY A 53 -18.97 -16.07 -5.35
CA GLY A 53 -18.36 -15.93 -6.67
C GLY A 53 -17.77 -14.54 -6.87
N LEU A 54 -18.56 -13.48 -6.67
CA LEU A 54 -18.09 -12.08 -6.78
C LEU A 54 -16.95 -11.78 -5.81
N TRP A 55 -17.07 -12.22 -4.56
CA TRP A 55 -16.05 -12.02 -3.52
C TRP A 55 -14.74 -12.71 -3.90
N ASN A 56 -14.80 -14.00 -4.24
CA ASN A 56 -13.64 -14.77 -4.66
C ASN A 56 -13.02 -14.21 -5.93
N GLN A 57 -13.85 -13.79 -6.89
CA GLN A 57 -13.40 -13.23 -8.15
C GLN A 57 -12.58 -11.96 -7.90
N TYR A 58 -13.02 -11.06 -7.01
CA TYR A 58 -12.25 -9.87 -6.62
C TYR A 58 -10.87 -10.18 -6.02
N PHE A 59 -10.73 -11.20 -5.15
CA PHE A 59 -9.44 -11.55 -4.54
C PHE A 59 -8.52 -12.36 -5.47
N LYS A 60 -9.08 -13.10 -6.42
CA LYS A 60 -8.33 -13.93 -7.37
C LYS A 60 -8.01 -13.21 -8.67
N SER A 61 -8.75 -12.15 -9.00
CA SER A 61 -8.56 -11.40 -10.23
C SER A 61 -7.36 -10.48 -10.17
N ASP A 62 -6.80 -10.22 -11.35
CA ASP A 62 -5.96 -9.05 -11.54
C ASP A 62 -6.85 -7.80 -11.42
N LYS A 63 -6.64 -6.99 -10.39
CA LYS A 63 -7.44 -5.78 -10.11
C LYS A 63 -7.22 -4.68 -11.16
N ASP A 64 -6.25 -4.91 -12.04
CA ASP A 64 -6.00 -4.12 -13.24
C ASP A 64 -6.89 -4.53 -14.44
N ASP A 65 -7.93 -5.36 -14.23
CA ASP A 65 -8.92 -5.69 -15.27
C ASP A 65 -10.16 -4.79 -15.21
N GLU A 66 -10.15 -3.73 -16.02
CA GLU A 66 -11.29 -2.81 -16.18
C GLU A 66 -12.60 -3.53 -16.58
N ILE A 67 -12.52 -4.59 -17.39
CA ILE A 67 -13.71 -5.31 -17.87
C ILE A 67 -14.37 -6.02 -16.70
N LEU A 68 -13.56 -6.65 -15.85
CA LEU A 68 -14.05 -7.35 -14.68
C LEU A 68 -14.74 -6.41 -13.69
N LEU A 69 -14.09 -5.30 -13.33
CA LEU A 69 -14.64 -4.32 -12.39
C LEU A 69 -15.98 -3.77 -12.88
N ASN A 70 -16.09 -3.44 -14.17
CA ASN A 70 -17.35 -3.02 -14.77
C ASN A 70 -18.43 -4.12 -14.70
N GLY A 71 -18.07 -5.38 -14.94
CA GLY A 71 -19.01 -6.50 -14.81
C GLY A 71 -19.51 -6.68 -13.38
N MET A 72 -18.64 -6.57 -12.37
CA MET A 72 -19.04 -6.59 -10.96
C MET A 72 -20.01 -5.45 -10.63
N ILE A 73 -19.72 -4.23 -11.09
CA ILE A 73 -20.58 -3.05 -10.90
C ILE A 73 -21.96 -3.29 -11.54
N HIS A 74 -22.01 -3.74 -12.79
CA HIS A 74 -23.25 -4.01 -13.50
C HIS A 74 -24.09 -5.11 -12.84
N GLU A 75 -23.43 -6.12 -12.28
CA GLU A 75 -24.09 -7.20 -11.52
C GLU A 75 -24.73 -6.67 -10.24
N CYS A 76 -23.97 -5.91 -9.45
CA CYS A 76 -24.47 -5.27 -8.24
C CYS A 76 -25.62 -4.30 -8.55
N ASP A 77 -25.52 -3.53 -9.63
CA ASP A 77 -26.60 -2.64 -10.11
C ASP A 77 -27.83 -3.41 -10.57
N ARG A 78 -27.66 -4.56 -11.25
CA ARG A 78 -28.80 -5.43 -11.62
C ARG A 78 -29.53 -5.89 -10.37
N ILE A 79 -28.80 -6.38 -9.37
CA ILE A 79 -29.35 -6.87 -8.10
C ILE A 79 -30.10 -5.73 -7.38
N LEU A 80 -29.49 -4.55 -7.24
CA LEU A 80 -30.15 -3.41 -6.59
C LEU A 80 -31.40 -2.94 -7.34
N ARG A 81 -31.39 -2.94 -8.68
CA ARG A 81 -32.56 -2.58 -9.48
C ARG A 81 -33.72 -3.55 -9.25
N ILE A 82 -33.46 -4.86 -9.26
CA ILE A 82 -34.48 -5.89 -8.99
C ILE A 82 -35.06 -5.74 -7.58
N VAL A 83 -34.23 -5.46 -6.58
CA VAL A 83 -34.69 -5.27 -5.20
C VAL A 83 -35.55 -4.01 -5.04
N LYS A 84 -35.17 -2.92 -5.72
CA LYS A 84 -35.87 -1.62 -5.67
C LYS A 84 -37.10 -1.53 -6.58
N SER A 85 -37.16 -2.33 -7.65
CA SER A 85 -38.29 -2.30 -8.60
C SER A 85 -39.54 -2.93 -7.99
N ASP A 86 -40.67 -2.23 -8.12
CA ASP A 86 -41.98 -2.76 -7.73
C ASP A 86 -42.68 -3.55 -8.86
N ASP A 87 -42.23 -3.42 -10.12
CA ASP A 87 -42.99 -3.84 -11.29
C ASP A 87 -42.44 -5.04 -12.10
N ASP A 88 -41.16 -5.44 -11.97
CA ASP A 88 -40.52 -6.27 -13.03
C ASP A 88 -39.91 -7.63 -12.61
N ALA A 89 -39.87 -7.98 -11.33
CA ALA A 89 -39.30 -9.27 -10.89
C ALA A 89 -40.39 -10.20 -10.32
N SER A 90 -40.24 -11.51 -10.56
CA SER A 90 -41.07 -12.48 -9.84
C SER A 90 -40.92 -12.23 -8.33
N SER A 91 -42.04 -12.20 -7.59
CA SER A 91 -42.04 -11.92 -6.14
C SER A 91 -41.07 -12.82 -5.35
N GLU A 92 -40.73 -13.99 -5.91
CA GLU A 92 -39.80 -14.95 -5.32
C GLU A 92 -38.33 -14.51 -5.52
N GLU A 93 -37.91 -14.16 -6.74
CA GLU A 93 -36.55 -13.71 -7.05
C GLU A 93 -36.20 -12.42 -6.30
N ARG A 94 -37.13 -11.46 -6.25
CA ARG A 94 -36.96 -10.23 -5.44
C ARG A 94 -36.76 -10.56 -3.97
N GLY A 95 -37.55 -11.48 -3.43
CA GLY A 95 -37.43 -11.91 -2.03
C GLY A 95 -36.07 -12.55 -1.72
N LYS A 96 -35.60 -13.40 -2.62
CA LYS A 96 -34.28 -14.06 -2.58
C LYS A 96 -33.13 -13.05 -2.58
N LEU A 97 -33.10 -12.14 -3.56
CA LEU A 97 -32.05 -11.11 -3.67
C LEU A 97 -32.10 -10.09 -2.53
N THR A 98 -33.30 -9.72 -2.07
CA THR A 98 -33.45 -8.85 -0.91
C THR A 98 -32.84 -9.50 0.33
N LYS A 99 -33.09 -10.80 0.53
CA LYS A 99 -32.51 -11.55 1.64
C LYS A 99 -30.99 -11.61 1.52
N LEU A 100 -30.44 -11.84 0.32
CA LEU A 100 -29.00 -11.83 0.08
C LEU A 100 -28.36 -10.53 0.59
N ILE A 101 -28.79 -9.37 0.06
CA ILE A 101 -28.16 -8.08 0.38
C ILE A 101 -28.36 -7.65 1.84
N HIS A 102 -29.40 -8.14 2.53
CA HIS A 102 -29.65 -7.84 3.94
C HIS A 102 -29.05 -8.88 4.90
N SER A 103 -28.55 -10.00 4.39
CA SER A 103 -27.91 -11.04 5.21
C SER A 103 -26.39 -10.94 5.23
N ASP A 104 -25.80 -10.27 4.22
CA ASP A 104 -24.36 -10.23 4.05
C ASP A 104 -23.84 -8.87 3.59
N ASP A 105 -22.97 -8.27 4.40
CA ASP A 105 -22.29 -7.00 4.16
C ASP A 105 -21.26 -7.07 3.04
N ARG A 106 -20.81 -8.28 2.66
CA ARG A 106 -19.92 -8.51 1.51
C ARG A 106 -20.46 -7.97 0.20
N PHE A 107 -21.79 -7.93 0.02
CA PHE A 107 -22.41 -7.37 -1.19
C PHE A 107 -22.05 -5.89 -1.37
N TYR A 108 -22.27 -5.08 -0.32
CA TYR A 108 -21.96 -3.66 -0.35
C TYR A 108 -20.46 -3.41 -0.40
N ALA A 109 -19.66 -4.26 0.26
CA ALA A 109 -18.20 -4.21 0.21
C ALA A 109 -17.65 -4.42 -1.20
N CYS A 110 -18.02 -5.53 -1.88
CA CYS A 110 -17.62 -5.79 -3.26
C CYS A 110 -18.02 -4.65 -4.19
N PHE A 111 -19.24 -4.14 -4.04
CA PHE A 111 -19.71 -3.08 -4.90
C PHE A 111 -18.90 -1.79 -4.71
N ALA A 112 -18.68 -1.39 -3.45
CA ALA A 112 -17.90 -0.20 -3.14
C ALA A 112 -16.44 -0.33 -3.61
N LEU A 113 -15.83 -1.50 -3.41
CA LEU A 113 -14.47 -1.79 -3.88
C LEU A 113 -14.35 -1.72 -5.40
N ALA A 114 -15.27 -2.36 -6.13
CA ALA A 114 -15.23 -2.33 -7.60
C ALA A 114 -15.36 -0.91 -8.15
N LEU A 115 -16.25 -0.09 -7.55
CA LEU A 115 -16.40 1.32 -7.91
C LEU A 115 -15.12 2.13 -7.63
N SER A 116 -14.48 1.93 -6.47
CA SER A 116 -13.28 2.69 -6.11
C SER A 116 -12.06 2.27 -6.93
N GLU A 117 -11.89 0.99 -7.23
CA GLU A 117 -10.75 0.49 -8.02
C GLU A 117 -10.84 0.89 -9.49
N LEU A 118 -12.06 1.02 -10.03
CA LEU A 118 -12.26 1.49 -11.40
C LEU A 118 -11.70 2.90 -11.65
N THR A 119 -11.50 3.70 -10.60
CA THR A 119 -10.97 5.07 -10.69
C THR A 119 -9.56 5.13 -11.28
N VAL A 120 -8.76 4.07 -11.15
CA VAL A 120 -7.40 4.00 -11.72
C VAL A 120 -7.44 4.18 -13.25
N PHE A 121 -8.46 3.61 -13.90
CA PHE A 121 -8.68 3.73 -15.35
C PHE A 121 -9.32 5.05 -15.79
N LYS A 122 -9.81 5.84 -14.83
CA LYS A 122 -10.49 7.13 -15.09
C LYS A 122 -9.64 8.33 -14.68
N SER A 123 -8.37 8.11 -14.36
CA SER A 123 -7.42 9.11 -13.86
C SER A 123 -7.29 10.36 -14.75
N GLU A 124 -7.59 10.27 -16.04
CA GLU A 124 -7.60 11.41 -16.97
C GLU A 124 -8.81 12.36 -16.79
N ASN A 125 -9.92 11.89 -16.22
CA ASN A 125 -11.14 12.69 -16.02
C ASN A 125 -11.51 12.79 -14.54
N VAL A 126 -11.10 13.89 -13.90
CA VAL A 126 -11.28 13.99 -12.44
C VAL A 126 -12.73 14.13 -11.99
N LYS A 127 -13.64 14.56 -12.87
CA LYS A 127 -15.07 14.55 -12.52
C LYS A 127 -15.57 13.11 -12.38
N GLU A 128 -15.21 12.24 -13.32
CA GLU A 128 -15.53 10.82 -13.26
C GLU A 128 -14.91 10.17 -12.02
N VAL A 129 -13.63 10.46 -11.72
CA VAL A 129 -12.96 9.96 -10.50
C VAL A 129 -13.74 10.34 -9.23
N SER A 130 -14.16 11.61 -9.12
CA SER A 130 -14.94 12.09 -7.96
C SER A 130 -16.30 11.39 -7.87
N GLU A 131 -16.99 11.21 -9.00
CA GLU A 131 -18.28 10.51 -9.06
C GLU A 131 -18.17 9.05 -8.61
N PHE A 132 -17.16 8.32 -9.08
CA PHE A 132 -16.92 6.94 -8.65
C PHE A 132 -16.61 6.83 -7.15
N PHE A 133 -15.77 7.71 -6.61
CA PHE A 133 -15.50 7.71 -5.16
C PHE A 133 -16.73 8.07 -4.33
N ASN A 134 -17.54 9.04 -4.78
CA ASN A 134 -18.79 9.37 -4.11
C ASN A 134 -19.75 8.18 -4.12
N LEU A 135 -19.93 7.53 -5.27
CA LEU A 135 -20.77 6.33 -5.38
C LEU A 135 -20.26 5.18 -4.50
N ALA A 136 -18.95 4.95 -4.46
CA ALA A 136 -18.33 3.93 -3.62
C ALA A 136 -18.61 4.18 -2.12
N LEU A 137 -18.41 5.41 -1.66
CA LEU A 137 -18.72 5.80 -0.28
C LEU A 137 -20.22 5.70 0.02
N GLU A 138 -21.09 6.10 -0.90
CA GLU A 138 -22.54 5.92 -0.76
C GLU A 138 -22.92 4.44 -0.61
N ARG A 139 -22.27 3.52 -1.35
CA ARG A 139 -22.51 2.08 -1.20
C ARG A 139 -22.08 1.58 0.19
N CYS A 140 -20.94 2.04 0.71
CA CYS A 140 -20.54 1.74 2.09
C CYS A 140 -21.56 2.28 3.11
N GLU A 141 -22.03 3.51 2.93
CA GLU A 141 -23.01 4.14 3.83
C GLU A 141 -24.38 3.44 3.77
N ASP A 142 -24.84 3.05 2.58
CA ASP A 142 -26.05 2.25 2.40
C ASP A 142 -25.94 0.89 3.09
N GLY A 143 -24.79 0.22 2.96
CA GLY A 143 -24.50 -1.01 3.68
C GLY A 143 -24.48 -0.81 5.20
N LEU A 144 -23.85 0.25 5.70
CA LEU A 144 -23.77 0.58 7.13
C LEU A 144 -25.12 0.97 7.74
N LYS A 145 -26.09 1.45 6.95
CA LYS A 145 -27.47 1.63 7.43
C LYS A 145 -28.14 0.30 7.78
N ILE A 146 -27.75 -0.79 7.10
CA ILE A 146 -28.27 -2.14 7.33
C ILE A 146 -27.40 -2.88 8.36
N PHE A 147 -26.08 -2.74 8.25
CA PHE A 147 -25.07 -3.39 9.07
C PHE A 147 -24.26 -2.36 9.86
N SER A 148 -24.87 -1.76 10.90
CA SER A 148 -24.31 -0.61 11.64
C SER A 148 -22.95 -0.85 12.31
N HIS A 149 -22.56 -2.11 12.48
CA HIS A 149 -21.31 -2.53 13.11
C HIS A 149 -20.48 -3.45 12.21
N SER A 150 -20.57 -3.28 10.88
CA SER A 150 -19.74 -4.04 9.94
C SER A 150 -18.29 -3.52 9.95
N ASP A 151 -17.38 -4.35 10.46
CA ASP A 151 -15.93 -4.10 10.39
C ASP A 151 -15.43 -4.13 8.93
N LEU A 152 -16.01 -5.01 8.10
CA LEU A 152 -15.68 -5.08 6.68
C LEU A 152 -16.01 -3.78 5.94
N LEU A 153 -17.23 -3.26 6.09
CA LEU A 153 -17.60 -2.00 5.44
C LEU A 153 -16.81 -0.81 5.99
N SER A 154 -16.43 -0.84 7.27
CA SER A 154 -15.55 0.18 7.86
C SER A 154 -14.13 0.12 7.29
N LEU A 155 -13.59 -1.08 7.08
CA LEU A 155 -12.29 -1.28 6.42
C LEU A 155 -12.32 -0.83 4.95
N VAL A 156 -13.37 -1.19 4.19
CA VAL A 156 -13.56 -0.75 2.81
C VAL A 156 -13.70 0.77 2.73
N PHE A 157 -14.46 1.38 3.64
CA PHE A 157 -14.54 2.84 3.75
C PHE A 157 -13.16 3.48 3.91
N SER A 158 -12.32 2.90 4.78
CA SER A 158 -10.94 3.38 5.01
C SER A 158 -10.09 3.28 3.74
N LYS A 159 -10.16 2.15 3.02
CA LYS A 159 -9.49 1.96 1.73
C LYS A 159 -9.86 3.06 0.74
N ILE A 160 -11.17 3.32 0.58
CA ILE A 160 -11.68 4.32 -0.35
C ILE A 160 -11.14 5.71 -0.01
N ILE A 161 -11.11 6.08 1.27
CA ILE A 161 -10.55 7.38 1.70
C ILE A 161 -9.07 7.50 1.34
N PHE A 162 -8.26 6.49 1.67
CA PHE A 162 -6.81 6.53 1.40
C PHE A 162 -6.48 6.52 -0.10
N GLN A 163 -7.31 5.89 -0.94
CA GLN A 163 -7.17 5.96 -2.40
C GLN A 163 -7.67 7.30 -2.97
N ARG A 164 -8.75 7.84 -2.42
CA ARG A 164 -9.38 9.08 -2.89
C ARG A 164 -8.48 10.29 -2.74
N ILE A 165 -7.81 10.42 -1.59
CA ILE A 165 -6.96 11.58 -1.29
C ILE A 165 -5.90 11.84 -2.36
N PRO A 166 -5.03 10.88 -2.72
CA PRO A 166 -4.01 11.10 -3.72
C PRO A 166 -4.60 11.30 -5.12
N LEU A 167 -5.59 10.49 -5.51
CA LEU A 167 -6.11 10.45 -6.88
C LEU A 167 -7.01 11.64 -7.22
N GLU A 168 -7.90 12.05 -6.31
CA GLU A 168 -8.85 13.14 -6.57
C GLU A 168 -8.31 14.51 -6.17
N PHE A 169 -7.53 14.58 -5.08
CA PHE A 169 -7.17 15.85 -4.45
C PHE A 169 -5.70 16.21 -4.65
N ILE A 170 -4.75 15.37 -4.20
CA ILE A 170 -3.31 15.70 -4.27
C ILE A 170 -2.83 15.88 -5.71
N SER A 171 -3.33 15.06 -6.64
CA SER A 171 -3.00 15.14 -8.07
C SER A 171 -3.21 16.52 -8.72
N LYS A 172 -3.98 17.42 -8.09
CA LYS A 172 -4.25 18.79 -8.55
C LYS A 172 -3.50 19.86 -7.78
N LEU A 173 -2.88 19.51 -6.66
CA LEU A 173 -2.20 20.45 -5.80
C LEU A 173 -0.85 20.85 -6.42
N LYS A 174 -0.42 22.04 -6.03
CA LYS A 174 0.90 22.61 -6.28
C LYS A 174 1.42 23.15 -4.98
N VAL A 175 2.74 23.30 -4.86
CA VAL A 175 3.41 23.85 -3.66
C VAL A 175 2.79 25.16 -3.15
N ASP A 176 2.27 26.01 -4.04
CA ASP A 176 1.64 27.30 -3.72
C ASP A 176 0.11 27.24 -3.51
N SER A 177 -0.48 26.05 -3.46
CA SER A 177 -1.92 25.85 -3.28
C SER A 177 -2.42 26.29 -1.91
N LYS A 178 -3.67 26.75 -1.84
CA LYS A 178 -4.30 27.23 -0.60
C LYS A 178 -5.64 26.56 -0.36
N GLU A 179 -5.88 26.20 0.90
CA GLU A 179 -7.07 25.48 1.36
C GLU A 179 -8.38 26.23 1.06
N ASP A 180 -8.38 27.56 1.16
CA ASP A 180 -9.55 28.42 0.89
C ASP A 180 -10.10 28.28 -0.54
N ASN A 181 -9.24 27.91 -1.50
CA ASN A 181 -9.65 27.74 -2.89
C ASN A 181 -10.45 26.44 -3.11
N LEU A 182 -10.34 25.47 -2.19
CA LEU A 182 -10.87 24.12 -2.37
C LEU A 182 -11.84 23.70 -1.25
N LYS A 183 -11.82 24.36 -0.08
CA LYS A 183 -12.57 23.96 1.14
C LYS A 183 -12.40 22.47 1.49
N LEU A 184 -11.26 21.90 1.13
CA LEU A 184 -10.96 20.49 1.32
C LEU A 184 -10.30 20.31 2.67
N LYS A 185 -11.06 19.82 3.63
CA LYS A 185 -10.53 19.39 4.92
C LYS A 185 -9.89 18.01 4.80
N LEU A 186 -8.78 17.92 4.05
CA LEU A 186 -8.16 16.65 3.67
C LEU A 186 -7.69 15.84 4.87
N TYR A 187 -7.06 16.51 5.84
CA TYR A 187 -6.58 15.83 7.04
C TYR A 187 -7.75 15.29 7.90
N GLU A 188 -8.86 16.02 8.02
CA GLU A 188 -10.06 15.50 8.72
C GLU A 188 -10.64 14.26 8.01
N GLN A 189 -10.60 14.20 6.67
CA GLN A 189 -11.02 13.02 5.93
C GLN A 189 -10.08 11.84 6.16
N PHE A 190 -8.78 12.10 6.16
CA PHE A 190 -7.76 11.09 6.46
C PHE A 190 -7.91 10.51 7.87
N GLU A 191 -8.09 11.36 8.89
CA GLU A 191 -8.36 10.92 10.27
C GLU A 191 -9.64 10.09 10.35
N LYS A 192 -10.70 10.45 9.62
CA LYS A 192 -11.91 9.63 9.52
C LYS A 192 -11.64 8.25 8.91
N GLY A 193 -10.70 8.15 7.96
CA GLY A 193 -10.20 6.88 7.45
C GLY A 193 -9.51 6.05 8.54
N GLN A 194 -8.61 6.67 9.32
CA GLN A 194 -7.95 6.02 10.45
C GLN A 194 -8.95 5.54 11.52
N GLU A 195 -9.96 6.35 11.84
CA GLU A 195 -11.00 6.02 12.83
C GLU A 195 -11.86 4.83 12.42
N LYS A 196 -12.06 4.64 11.11
CA LYS A 196 -12.83 3.52 10.55
C LYS A 196 -12.00 2.26 10.34
N PHE A 197 -10.68 2.37 10.37
CA PHE A 197 -9.79 1.26 10.15
C PHE A 197 -9.76 0.36 11.39
N ASN A 198 -9.93 -0.95 11.16
CA ASN A 198 -9.66 -2.00 12.14
C ASN A 198 -9.04 -3.19 11.41
N VAL A 199 -8.12 -3.89 12.08
CA VAL A 199 -7.54 -5.13 11.53
C VAL A 199 -8.61 -6.20 11.47
N LEU A 200 -9.05 -6.55 10.26
CA LEU A 200 -10.02 -7.60 10.02
C LEU A 200 -9.29 -8.91 9.74
N SER A 201 -9.34 -9.83 10.70
CA SER A 201 -8.63 -11.12 10.59
C SER A 201 -9.55 -12.34 10.58
N GLN A 202 -10.84 -12.16 10.87
CA GLN A 202 -11.79 -13.25 11.09
C GLN A 202 -13.11 -13.04 10.35
N ASP A 203 -13.74 -14.13 9.95
CA ASP A 203 -15.10 -14.17 9.44
C ASP A 203 -16.16 -14.11 10.55
N LYS A 204 -17.44 -14.09 10.17
CA LYS A 204 -18.59 -14.09 11.10
C LYS A 204 -18.63 -15.32 12.03
N ASN A 205 -17.87 -16.37 11.73
CA ASN A 205 -17.75 -17.58 12.55
C ASN A 205 -16.47 -17.61 13.39
N ASN A 206 -15.77 -16.47 13.51
CA ASN A 206 -14.47 -16.32 14.18
C ASN A 206 -13.36 -17.22 13.59
N LYS A 207 -13.49 -17.63 12.33
CA LYS A 207 -12.44 -18.33 11.61
C LYS A 207 -11.55 -17.32 10.91
N GLN A 208 -10.26 -17.58 10.90
CA GLN A 208 -9.33 -16.75 10.16
C GLN A 208 -9.71 -16.72 8.68
N ASN A 209 -9.74 -15.53 8.09
CA ASN A 209 -10.06 -15.34 6.68
C ASN A 209 -8.87 -14.65 6.00
N GLU A 210 -8.23 -15.35 5.07
CA GLU A 210 -7.05 -14.85 4.36
C GLU A 210 -7.37 -13.64 3.49
N ASP A 211 -8.55 -13.61 2.85
CA ASP A 211 -8.98 -12.47 2.02
C ASP A 211 -9.12 -11.20 2.86
N TYR A 212 -9.62 -11.32 4.10
CA TYR A 212 -9.72 -10.19 5.01
C TYR A 212 -8.35 -9.68 5.47
N LEU A 213 -7.40 -10.58 5.72
CA LEU A 213 -6.03 -10.21 6.05
C LEU A 213 -5.36 -9.51 4.86
N ARG A 214 -5.57 -10.01 3.64
CA ARG A 214 -5.09 -9.40 2.38
C ARG A 214 -5.69 -8.02 2.18
N LEU A 215 -7.01 -7.87 2.32
CA LEU A 215 -7.68 -6.58 2.22
C LEU A 215 -7.15 -5.60 3.27
N THR A 216 -6.97 -6.05 4.52
CA THR A 216 -6.40 -5.21 5.58
C THR A 216 -5.02 -4.70 5.19
N PHE A 217 -4.18 -5.58 4.64
CA PHE A 217 -2.86 -5.19 4.16
C PHE A 217 -2.93 -4.19 3.01
N GLU A 218 -3.80 -4.40 2.01
CA GLU A 218 -3.99 -3.46 0.90
C GLU A 218 -4.41 -2.06 1.36
N VAL A 219 -5.25 -1.97 2.40
CA VAL A 219 -5.63 -0.67 2.99
C VAL A 219 -4.41 0.02 3.60
N LEU A 220 -3.57 -0.72 4.32
CA LEU A 220 -2.34 -0.19 4.91
C LEU A 220 -1.29 0.17 3.85
N GLN A 221 -1.22 -0.55 2.75
CA GLN A 221 -0.37 -0.18 1.60
C GLN A 221 -0.86 1.11 0.93
N SER A 222 -2.18 1.27 0.76
CA SER A 222 -2.75 2.52 0.23
C SER A 222 -2.46 3.72 1.14
N TYR A 223 -2.39 3.47 2.46
CA TYR A 223 -1.97 4.47 3.43
C TYR A 223 -0.48 4.81 3.30
N ASP A 224 0.38 3.81 3.20
CA ASP A 224 1.83 3.98 3.01
C ASP A 224 2.14 4.77 1.73
N ASP A 225 1.50 4.39 0.62
CA ASP A 225 1.59 5.12 -0.66
C ASP A 225 1.19 6.59 -0.52
N LEU A 226 0.14 6.89 0.25
CA LEU A 226 -0.27 8.28 0.52
C LEU A 226 0.80 9.02 1.32
N MET A 227 1.41 8.39 2.33
CA MET A 227 2.49 9.00 3.11
C MET A 227 3.72 9.26 2.24
N ASP A 228 4.11 8.32 1.38
CA ASP A 228 5.20 8.49 0.43
C ASP A 228 4.91 9.62 -0.57
N ILE A 229 3.68 9.75 -1.07
CA ILE A 229 3.27 10.88 -1.92
C ILE A 229 3.40 12.22 -1.19
N ILE A 230 3.04 12.28 0.09
CA ILE A 230 3.11 13.52 0.88
C ILE A 230 4.58 13.91 1.16
N GLU A 231 5.42 12.93 1.49
CA GLU A 231 6.84 13.16 1.77
C GLU A 231 7.55 13.75 0.55
N ASN A 232 7.25 13.21 -0.63
CA ASN A 232 7.87 13.57 -1.90
C ASN A 232 7.12 14.69 -2.67
N PHE A 233 6.11 15.31 -2.05
CA PHE A 233 5.27 16.30 -2.73
C PHE A 233 6.07 17.53 -3.17
N GLY A 234 5.98 17.88 -4.46
CA GLY A 234 6.72 18.98 -5.08
C GLY A 234 8.05 18.59 -5.74
N HIS A 235 8.47 17.32 -5.60
CA HIS A 235 9.67 16.75 -6.24
C HIS A 235 9.35 15.85 -7.45
N GLU A 236 8.16 15.99 -8.04
CA GLU A 236 7.70 15.04 -9.07
C GLU A 236 8.63 15.02 -10.29
N LYS A 237 9.22 16.17 -10.63
CA LYS A 237 10.18 16.30 -11.74
C LYS A 237 11.53 15.66 -11.43
N ASP A 238 12.06 15.90 -10.23
CA ASP A 238 13.36 15.36 -9.78
C ASP A 238 13.30 13.82 -9.76
N ILE A 239 12.15 13.27 -9.35
CA ILE A 239 11.89 11.83 -9.35
C ILE A 239 11.71 11.26 -10.76
N GLU A 240 11.07 12.01 -11.67
CA GLU A 240 10.82 11.58 -13.06
C GLU A 240 12.06 11.61 -13.95
N GLU A 241 12.85 12.67 -13.84
CA GLU A 241 14.11 12.83 -14.58
C GLU A 241 15.17 11.86 -14.06
N GLY A 242 15.00 11.39 -12.82
CA GLY A 242 15.94 10.53 -12.12
C GLY A 242 17.08 11.38 -11.57
N LEU A 243 17.37 11.22 -10.28
CA LEU A 243 18.56 11.81 -9.69
C LEU A 243 19.78 11.38 -10.51
N ASP A 244 20.53 12.36 -10.99
CA ASP A 244 21.80 12.11 -11.67
C ASP A 244 22.70 11.35 -10.69
N SER A 245 23.29 10.24 -11.14
CA SER A 245 24.00 9.26 -10.29
C SER A 245 25.21 9.80 -9.53
N ASP A 246 25.57 11.07 -9.77
CA ASP A 246 26.77 11.71 -9.26
C ASP A 246 26.44 12.71 -8.12
N GLU A 247 25.15 13.01 -7.89
CA GLU A 247 24.66 13.80 -6.76
C GLU A 247 23.67 12.92 -5.95
N GLU A 248 24.20 12.11 -5.03
CA GLU A 248 23.41 11.44 -3.99
C GLU A 248 22.92 12.43 -2.91
N GLU A 249 22.37 13.58 -3.30
CA GLU A 249 21.70 14.46 -2.35
C GLU A 249 20.27 13.95 -2.12
N GLU A 250 19.99 13.53 -0.89
CA GLU A 250 18.61 13.28 -0.44
C GLU A 250 17.78 14.54 -0.71
N LEU A 251 16.68 14.39 -1.44
CA LEU A 251 15.78 15.50 -1.76
C LEU A 251 15.17 16.02 -0.46
N ALA A 252 15.66 17.17 0.00
CA ALA A 252 15.14 17.81 1.19
C ALA A 252 13.66 18.13 1.01
N GLN A 253 12.83 17.68 1.96
CA GLN A 253 11.39 17.91 1.92
C GLN A 253 11.05 19.40 1.79
N ILE A 254 10.19 19.75 0.84
CA ILE A 254 9.70 21.12 0.65
C ILE A 254 8.79 21.52 1.83
N GLU A 255 9.16 22.56 2.57
CA GLU A 255 8.32 23.12 3.64
C GLU A 255 7.09 23.84 3.07
N LEU A 256 5.90 23.33 3.37
CA LEU A 256 4.64 23.90 2.87
C LEU A 256 4.12 25.02 3.78
N ALA A 257 3.47 26.03 3.19
CA ALA A 257 2.84 27.10 3.96
C ALA A 257 1.70 26.57 4.84
N LYS A 258 1.44 27.20 5.99
CA LYS A 258 0.35 26.82 6.92
C LYS A 258 -1.05 26.76 6.30
N SER A 259 -1.26 27.48 5.20
CA SER A 259 -2.52 27.50 4.44
C SER A 259 -2.62 26.41 3.38
N HIS A 260 -1.56 25.62 3.18
CA HIS A 260 -1.52 24.56 2.19
C HIS A 260 -2.31 23.34 2.70
N PRO A 261 -3.15 22.68 1.86
CA PRO A 261 -3.97 21.54 2.29
C PRO A 261 -3.17 20.36 2.89
N LEU A 262 -1.90 20.21 2.50
CA LEU A 262 -1.00 19.15 2.99
C LEU A 262 -0.16 19.55 4.22
N PHE A 263 -0.25 20.80 4.69
CA PHE A 263 0.56 21.27 5.82
C PHE A 263 0.35 20.43 7.09
N GLN A 264 -0.91 20.05 7.39
CA GLN A 264 -1.20 19.21 8.56
C GLN A 264 -0.62 17.80 8.42
N PHE A 265 -0.51 17.26 7.21
CA PHE A 265 0.13 15.97 7.00
C PHE A 265 1.63 16.05 7.29
N GLN A 266 2.34 17.08 6.79
CA GLN A 266 3.76 17.28 7.11
C GLN A 266 3.99 17.43 8.61
N LYS A 267 3.16 18.22 9.28
CA LYS A 267 3.27 18.44 10.72
C LYS A 267 3.08 17.15 11.54
N ASN A 268 2.23 16.25 11.09
CA ASN A 268 1.89 15.02 11.81
C ASN A 268 2.56 13.76 11.22
N PHE A 269 3.49 13.93 10.27
CA PHE A 269 4.05 12.83 9.48
C PHE A 269 4.57 11.66 10.32
N THR A 270 5.39 11.94 11.34
CA THR A 270 5.92 10.93 12.26
C THR A 270 4.82 10.20 13.06
N LYS A 271 3.79 10.93 13.51
CA LYS A 271 2.63 10.34 14.22
C LYS A 271 1.88 9.39 13.28
N ASP A 272 1.67 9.82 12.05
CA ASP A 272 0.89 9.08 11.06
C ASP A 272 1.65 7.84 10.54
N LEU A 273 2.97 7.91 10.37
CA LEU A 273 3.81 6.73 10.13
C LEU A 273 3.85 5.77 11.34
N THR A 274 3.84 6.31 12.56
CA THR A 274 3.83 5.48 13.77
C THR A 274 2.53 4.68 13.85
N TRP A 275 1.39 5.32 13.53
CA TRP A 275 0.11 4.64 13.43
C TRP A 275 0.15 3.50 12.40
N LEU A 276 0.70 3.73 11.20
CA LEU A 276 0.84 2.69 10.17
C LEU A 276 1.67 1.51 10.66
N LYS A 277 2.84 1.77 11.26
CA LYS A 277 3.71 0.74 11.85
C LYS A 277 2.97 -0.10 12.88
N ASP A 278 2.25 0.54 13.80
CA ASP A 278 1.50 -0.14 14.85
C ASP A 278 0.39 -1.04 14.26
N GLN A 279 -0.31 -0.58 13.22
CA GLN A 279 -1.33 -1.38 12.55
C GLN A 279 -0.76 -2.54 11.74
N LEU A 280 0.39 -2.36 11.07
CA LEU A 280 1.08 -3.45 10.39
C LEU A 280 1.56 -4.52 11.38
N ILE A 281 2.14 -4.12 12.50
CA ILE A 281 2.52 -5.05 13.58
C ILE A 281 1.29 -5.76 14.14
N ASN A 282 0.17 -5.06 14.29
CA ASN A 282 -1.09 -5.66 14.72
C ASN A 282 -1.57 -6.72 13.72
N LEU A 283 -1.63 -6.38 12.42
CA LEU A 283 -1.97 -7.31 11.34
C LEU A 283 -1.04 -8.53 11.34
N PHE A 284 0.27 -8.32 11.47
CA PHE A 284 1.27 -9.38 11.45
C PHE A 284 1.02 -10.45 12.51
N LYS A 285 0.58 -10.07 13.72
CA LYS A 285 0.22 -10.99 14.81
C LYS A 285 -0.95 -11.92 14.45
N HIS A 286 -1.80 -11.52 13.50
CA HIS A 286 -2.92 -12.32 13.05
C HIS A 286 -2.59 -13.27 11.90
N ILE A 287 -1.40 -13.19 11.29
CA ILE A 287 -0.98 -14.09 10.22
C ILE A 287 -0.35 -15.34 10.84
N LYS A 288 -0.98 -16.49 10.63
CA LYS A 288 -0.55 -17.76 11.26
C LYS A 288 0.36 -18.60 10.39
N ASP A 289 0.20 -18.49 9.08
CA ASP A 289 1.05 -19.19 8.12
C ASP A 289 2.30 -18.34 7.83
N HIS A 290 3.41 -18.74 8.42
CA HIS A 290 4.69 -18.02 8.32
C HIS A 290 5.41 -18.23 6.98
N GLU A 291 4.91 -19.11 6.12
CA GLU A 291 5.43 -19.32 4.77
C GLU A 291 4.51 -18.68 3.70
N SER A 292 3.40 -18.06 4.13
CA SER A 292 2.47 -17.40 3.20
C SER A 292 3.11 -16.15 2.58
N PRO A 293 2.80 -15.81 1.32
CA PRO A 293 3.27 -14.57 0.70
C PRO A 293 2.92 -13.33 1.53
N LEU A 294 1.73 -13.31 2.14
CA LEU A 294 1.27 -12.20 2.96
C LEU A 294 2.16 -12.01 4.21
N TYR A 295 2.59 -13.09 4.86
CA TYR A 295 3.49 -13.02 6.01
C TYR A 295 4.79 -12.29 5.65
N HIS A 296 5.42 -12.70 4.55
CA HIS A 296 6.67 -12.10 4.10
C HIS A 296 6.48 -10.65 3.65
N GLN A 297 5.37 -10.33 2.98
CA GLN A 297 5.04 -8.96 2.55
C GLN A 297 4.82 -8.02 3.74
N VAL A 298 4.02 -8.42 4.73
CA VAL A 298 3.77 -7.60 5.92
C VAL A 298 5.05 -7.44 6.73
N ALA A 299 5.83 -8.50 6.92
CA ALA A 299 7.13 -8.41 7.59
C ALA A 299 8.07 -7.43 6.87
N ARG A 300 8.09 -7.47 5.54
CA ARG A 300 8.91 -6.55 4.74
C ARG A 300 8.53 -5.10 5.00
N SER A 301 7.23 -4.76 4.90
CA SER A 301 6.75 -3.39 5.13
C SER A 301 7.06 -2.89 6.54
N ILE A 302 6.93 -3.75 7.56
CA ILE A 302 7.31 -3.38 8.94
C ILE A 302 8.81 -3.10 9.03
N GLY A 303 9.63 -3.99 8.47
CA GLY A 303 11.09 -3.85 8.49
C GLY A 303 11.55 -2.57 7.80
N GLU A 304 10.99 -2.29 6.62
CA GLU A 304 11.25 -1.07 5.86
C GLU A 304 10.82 0.20 6.61
N LEU A 305 9.68 0.20 7.31
CA LEU A 305 9.28 1.33 8.17
C LEU A 305 10.26 1.57 9.31
N TYR A 306 10.78 0.52 9.94
CA TYR A 306 11.82 0.67 10.96
C TYR A 306 13.10 1.29 10.40
N LEU A 307 13.52 0.91 9.19
CA LEU A 307 14.65 1.55 8.51
C LEU A 307 14.37 3.04 8.26
N LYS A 308 13.18 3.38 7.77
CA LYS A 308 12.75 4.79 7.57
C LYS A 308 12.80 5.60 8.87
N PHE A 309 12.35 5.02 9.99
CA PHE A 309 12.49 5.67 11.30
C PHE A 309 13.96 5.82 11.74
N ALA A 310 14.84 4.92 11.29
CA ALA A 310 16.25 4.93 11.65
C ALA A 310 17.08 5.94 10.85
N GLU A 311 16.61 6.40 9.68
CA GLU A 311 17.35 7.33 8.80
C GLU A 311 17.83 8.58 9.55
N ASN A 312 16.90 9.35 10.14
CA ASN A 312 17.24 10.57 10.87
C ASN A 312 18.21 10.36 12.05
N PRO A 313 17.97 9.45 13.02
CA PRO A 313 18.94 9.23 14.10
C PRO A 313 20.29 8.67 13.58
N SER A 314 20.30 7.91 12.49
CA SER A 314 21.54 7.45 11.85
C SER A 314 22.32 8.62 11.24
N SER A 315 21.65 9.49 10.47
CA SER A 315 22.26 10.70 9.89
C SER A 315 22.82 11.60 10.97
N VAL A 316 22.02 11.92 12.00
CA VAL A 316 22.47 12.76 13.13
C VAL A 316 23.68 12.15 13.83
N TYR A 317 23.72 10.82 14.01
CA TYR A 317 24.89 10.15 14.58
C TYR A 317 26.12 10.30 13.68
N LEU A 318 25.98 9.99 12.38
CA LEU A 318 27.08 10.05 11.42
C LEU A 318 27.63 11.47 11.27
N ASP A 319 26.77 12.49 11.23
CA ASP A 319 27.16 13.90 11.17
C ASP A 319 27.91 14.37 12.42
N VAL A 320 27.58 13.82 13.60
CA VAL A 320 28.29 14.13 14.85
C VAL A 320 29.66 13.45 14.88
N VAL A 321 29.78 12.24 14.35
CA VAL A 321 31.02 11.44 14.43
C VAL A 321 32.00 11.75 13.29
N TYR A 322 31.49 11.99 12.08
CA TYR A 322 32.29 12.09 10.86
C TYR A 322 32.11 13.43 10.11
N GLY A 323 31.24 14.33 10.58
CA GLY A 323 31.00 15.62 9.91
C GLY A 323 32.22 16.55 9.95
N ASP A 324 32.63 17.05 8.78
CA ASP A 324 33.85 17.85 8.56
C ASP A 324 33.87 19.22 9.29
N ASP A 325 32.73 19.69 9.81
CA ASP A 325 32.52 21.06 10.30
C ASP A 325 32.59 21.25 11.83
N ARG A 326 33.07 20.28 12.62
CA ARG A 326 33.09 20.40 14.09
C ARG A 326 34.47 20.63 14.69
N ASP A 327 34.69 21.85 15.18
CA ASP A 327 35.72 22.19 16.18
C ASP A 327 35.45 21.44 17.51
N GLU A 328 36.49 20.81 18.07
CA GLU A 328 36.60 20.12 19.38
C GLU A 328 35.28 19.76 20.12
N SER A 329 34.98 18.45 20.16
CA SER A 329 33.94 17.74 20.94
C SER A 329 33.40 18.50 22.15
N SER A 330 32.20 19.08 22.02
CA SER A 330 31.47 19.62 23.16
C SER A 330 30.72 18.51 23.91
N LYS A 331 30.37 18.75 25.19
CA LYS A 331 29.54 17.79 25.96
C LYS A 331 28.14 17.58 25.37
N GLU A 332 27.62 18.57 24.65
CA GLU A 332 26.31 18.50 23.98
C GLU A 332 26.38 17.58 22.76
N ASP A 333 27.53 17.54 22.06
CA ASP A 333 27.77 16.60 20.97
C ASP A 333 27.86 15.15 21.47
N ASP A 334 28.50 14.91 22.62
CA ASP A 334 28.61 13.56 23.20
C ASP A 334 27.24 12.98 23.61
N GLU A 335 26.36 13.80 24.20
CA GLU A 335 25.00 13.38 24.56
C GLU A 335 24.15 13.11 23.32
N THR A 336 24.25 13.98 22.32
CA THR A 336 23.55 13.83 21.03
C THR A 336 24.01 12.58 20.31
N LYS A 337 25.32 12.35 20.20
CA LYS A 337 25.93 11.14 19.64
C LYS A 337 25.34 9.89 20.31
N THR A 338 25.44 9.81 21.63
CA THR A 338 25.03 8.61 22.39
C THR A 338 23.54 8.32 22.21
N LYS A 339 22.71 9.37 22.24
CA LYS A 339 21.26 9.24 22.08
C LYS A 339 20.89 8.79 20.66
N SER A 340 21.39 9.47 19.64
CA SER A 340 21.08 9.17 18.25
C SER A 340 21.60 7.80 17.83
N GLN A 341 22.81 7.41 18.26
CA GLN A 341 23.36 6.06 18.04
C GLN A 341 22.44 4.99 18.63
N ARG A 342 22.06 5.15 19.90
CA ARG A 342 21.21 4.17 20.59
C ARG A 342 19.85 4.04 19.91
N GLU A 343 19.26 5.16 19.52
CA GLU A 343 17.97 5.16 18.82
C GLU A 343 18.07 4.50 17.44
N ALA A 344 19.09 4.84 16.66
CA ALA A 344 19.37 4.22 15.36
C ALA A 344 19.57 2.70 15.48
N VAL A 345 20.45 2.26 16.38
CA VAL A 345 20.71 0.82 16.61
C VAL A 345 19.43 0.08 16.99
N GLN A 346 18.63 0.62 17.91
CA GLN A 346 17.37 -0.02 18.32
C GLN A 346 16.39 -0.18 17.15
N LEU A 347 16.28 0.83 16.30
CA LEU A 347 15.38 0.81 15.14
C LEU A 347 15.90 -0.14 14.05
N LEU A 348 17.20 -0.11 13.74
CA LEU A 348 17.84 -0.99 12.76
C LEU A 348 17.77 -2.46 13.17
N GLU A 349 18.00 -2.77 14.45
CA GLU A 349 17.85 -4.13 14.97
C GLU A 349 16.40 -4.63 14.87
N ALA A 350 15.42 -3.79 15.22
CA ALA A 350 14.01 -4.13 15.07
C ALA A 350 13.63 -4.33 13.59
N GLY A 351 14.12 -3.47 12.69
CA GLY A 351 13.93 -3.59 11.25
C GLY A 351 14.51 -4.90 10.71
N LEU A 352 15.74 -5.23 11.08
CA LEU A 352 16.41 -6.48 10.72
C LEU A 352 15.66 -7.72 11.21
N GLU A 353 15.01 -7.68 12.39
CA GLU A 353 14.19 -8.78 12.87
C GLU A 353 13.05 -9.12 11.89
N TYR A 354 12.38 -8.10 11.36
CA TYR A 354 11.28 -8.28 10.42
C TYR A 354 11.77 -8.55 8.99
N LEU A 355 12.82 -7.89 8.51
CA LEU A 355 13.38 -8.14 7.19
C LEU A 355 13.92 -9.58 7.05
N LYS A 356 14.47 -10.16 8.12
CA LYS A 356 14.83 -11.59 8.15
C LYS A 356 13.61 -12.51 7.99
N LYS A 357 12.47 -12.16 8.62
CA LYS A 357 11.19 -12.89 8.43
C LYS A 357 10.63 -12.70 7.02
N ALA A 358 10.96 -11.62 6.35
CA ALA A 358 10.56 -11.35 4.97
C ALA A 358 11.40 -12.08 3.91
N GLN A 359 12.53 -12.69 4.28
CA GLN A 359 13.41 -13.35 3.31
C GLN A 359 12.74 -14.56 2.65
N LEU A 360 12.89 -14.63 1.33
CA LEU A 360 12.46 -15.77 0.52
C LEU A 360 13.68 -16.58 0.07
N LYS A 361 13.57 -17.91 0.07
CA LYS A 361 14.68 -18.82 -0.29
C LYS A 361 15.11 -18.73 -1.75
N ASP A 362 14.26 -18.22 -2.63
CA ASP A 362 14.51 -18.15 -4.07
C ASP A 362 14.45 -16.71 -4.61
N SER A 363 14.49 -15.70 -3.73
CA SER A 363 14.57 -14.28 -4.13
C SER A 363 15.84 -13.62 -3.56
N PRO A 364 16.91 -13.56 -4.36
CA PRO A 364 18.15 -12.87 -4.00
C PRO A 364 17.95 -11.41 -3.58
N GLU A 365 16.96 -10.72 -4.14
CA GLU A 365 16.60 -9.33 -3.78
C GLU A 365 16.30 -9.19 -2.29
N THR A 366 15.59 -10.15 -1.69
CA THR A 366 15.26 -10.13 -0.26
C THR A 366 16.48 -10.34 0.63
N TRP A 367 17.54 -10.98 0.12
CA TRP A 367 18.79 -11.14 0.85
C TRP A 367 19.62 -9.86 0.82
N VAL A 368 19.65 -9.18 -0.34
CA VAL A 368 20.31 -7.89 -0.50
C VAL A 368 19.70 -6.86 0.44
N GLN A 369 18.37 -6.81 0.53
CA GLN A 369 17.70 -5.90 1.45
C GLN A 369 18.11 -6.11 2.91
N VAL A 370 18.25 -7.35 3.37
CA VAL A 370 18.74 -7.64 4.72
C VAL A 370 20.23 -7.28 4.86
N ALA A 371 21.01 -7.45 3.79
CA ALA A 371 22.42 -7.06 3.79
C ALA A 371 22.60 -5.55 3.90
N GLU A 372 21.84 -4.75 3.14
CA GLU A 372 21.85 -3.29 3.21
C GLU A 372 21.51 -2.82 4.64
N ALA A 373 20.46 -3.39 5.26
CA ALA A 373 20.13 -3.08 6.66
C ALA A 373 21.24 -3.46 7.67
N PHE A 374 22.03 -4.49 7.37
CA PHE A 374 23.22 -4.82 8.19
C PHE A 374 24.38 -3.85 7.95
N ILE A 375 24.52 -3.30 6.74
CA ILE A 375 25.49 -2.24 6.45
C ILE A 375 25.12 -0.99 7.24
N ASP A 376 23.86 -0.57 7.19
CA ASP A 376 23.35 0.58 7.96
C ASP A 376 23.60 0.38 9.46
N LEU A 377 23.34 -0.84 9.98
CA LEU A 377 23.64 -1.18 11.37
C LEU A 377 25.13 -1.04 11.66
N GLY A 378 26.01 -1.56 10.79
CA GLY A 378 27.47 -1.43 10.97
C GLY A 378 27.95 0.02 10.93
N ASN A 379 27.35 0.86 10.09
CA ASN A 379 27.72 2.27 9.96
C ASN A 379 27.45 3.07 11.24
N VAL A 380 26.42 2.70 12.01
CA VAL A 380 26.08 3.38 13.27
C VAL A 380 26.78 2.80 14.51
N GLN A 381 27.54 1.71 14.37
CA GLN A 381 28.33 1.18 15.48
C GLN A 381 29.61 2.01 15.70
N ASP A 382 30.26 1.79 16.85
CA ASP A 382 31.59 2.36 17.10
C ASP A 382 32.61 1.78 16.11
N ASN A 383 33.52 2.64 15.62
CA ASN A 383 34.54 2.25 14.64
C ASN A 383 35.42 1.10 15.17
N GLU A 384 35.63 0.07 14.34
CA GLU A 384 36.37 -1.16 14.65
C GLU A 384 35.81 -1.95 15.85
N SER A 385 34.55 -1.73 16.21
CA SER A 385 33.88 -2.54 17.22
C SER A 385 33.56 -3.96 16.71
N ALA A 386 33.47 -4.91 17.63
CA ALA A 386 33.09 -6.28 17.30
C ALA A 386 31.67 -6.34 16.69
N GLU A 387 30.80 -5.44 17.12
CA GLU A 387 29.44 -5.27 16.62
C GLU A 387 29.44 -4.79 15.16
N GLN A 388 30.27 -3.80 14.83
CA GLN A 388 30.46 -3.32 13.46
C GLN A 388 30.95 -4.45 12.53
N GLU A 389 32.04 -5.13 12.92
CA GLU A 389 32.62 -6.23 12.13
C GLU A 389 31.61 -7.36 11.93
N ALA A 390 30.82 -7.70 12.95
CA ALA A 390 29.80 -8.74 12.86
C ALA A 390 28.66 -8.36 11.90
N ALA A 391 28.26 -7.08 11.90
CA ALA A 391 27.23 -6.57 10.99
C ALA A 391 27.71 -6.62 9.53
N TYR A 392 28.89 -6.06 9.23
CA TYR A 392 29.45 -6.09 7.88
C TYR A 392 29.72 -7.50 7.37
N LYS A 393 30.20 -8.41 8.22
CA LYS A 393 30.38 -9.82 7.86
C LYS A 393 29.05 -10.50 7.51
N SER A 394 27.97 -10.15 8.20
CA SER A 394 26.63 -10.67 7.90
C SER A 394 26.13 -10.14 6.56
N ALA A 395 26.34 -8.86 6.28
CA ALA A 395 26.03 -8.25 4.98
C ALA A 395 26.82 -8.91 3.84
N GLU A 396 28.14 -9.05 3.99
CA GLU A 396 29.02 -9.67 3.00
C GLU A 396 28.57 -11.09 2.65
N GLN A 397 28.22 -11.92 3.65
CA GLN A 397 27.74 -13.28 3.42
C GLN A 397 26.47 -13.32 2.57
N LEU A 398 25.51 -12.43 2.87
CA LEU A 398 24.25 -12.32 2.14
C LEU A 398 24.48 -11.79 0.71
N LEU A 399 25.31 -10.76 0.54
CA LEU A 399 25.66 -10.22 -0.77
C LEU A 399 26.40 -11.24 -1.64
N ARG A 400 27.38 -11.97 -1.10
CA ARG A 400 28.05 -13.08 -1.83
C ARG A 400 27.07 -14.18 -2.23
N LYS A 401 26.06 -14.46 -1.41
CA LYS A 401 25.00 -15.43 -1.73
C LYS A 401 24.11 -14.91 -2.87
N ALA A 402 23.65 -13.66 -2.77
CA ALA A 402 22.79 -13.04 -3.77
C ALA A 402 23.50 -12.86 -5.11
N ASN A 403 24.76 -12.43 -5.08
CA ASN A 403 25.58 -12.19 -6.26
C ASN A 403 25.84 -13.47 -7.05
N ARG A 404 26.13 -14.58 -6.35
CA ARG A 404 26.22 -15.93 -6.96
C ARG A 404 24.90 -16.38 -7.60
N ALA A 405 23.77 -16.13 -6.94
CA ALA A 405 22.46 -16.53 -7.44
C ALA A 405 21.99 -15.69 -8.65
N THR A 406 22.56 -14.49 -8.85
CA THR A 406 22.15 -13.54 -9.90
C THR A 406 23.21 -13.29 -10.96
N ASN A 407 24.31 -14.07 -10.96
CA ASN A 407 25.43 -13.96 -11.91
C ASN A 407 26.08 -12.56 -11.94
N GLY A 408 26.40 -11.98 -10.79
CA GLY A 408 27.18 -10.73 -10.74
C GLY A 408 26.37 -9.43 -10.60
N LYS A 409 25.02 -9.50 -10.48
CA LYS A 409 24.16 -8.30 -10.42
C LYS A 409 24.50 -7.36 -9.25
N TYR A 410 25.01 -7.90 -8.15
CA TYR A 410 25.26 -7.17 -6.91
C TYR A 410 26.75 -7.02 -6.59
N GLU A 411 27.65 -7.27 -7.56
CA GLU A 411 29.10 -7.16 -7.36
C GLU A 411 29.50 -5.76 -6.88
N HIS A 412 28.97 -4.69 -7.49
CA HIS A 412 29.30 -3.33 -7.07
C HIS A 412 29.02 -3.04 -5.59
N ILE A 413 27.91 -3.55 -5.03
CA ILE A 413 27.58 -3.38 -3.61
C ILE A 413 28.57 -4.17 -2.74
N LEU A 414 28.91 -5.38 -3.20
CA LEU A 414 29.85 -6.26 -2.51
C LEU A 414 31.27 -5.67 -2.50
N ASP A 415 31.74 -5.15 -3.63
CA ASP A 415 33.06 -4.55 -3.79
C ASP A 415 33.19 -3.28 -2.94
N ASN A 416 32.15 -2.44 -2.94
CA ASN A 416 32.08 -1.24 -2.09
C ASN A 416 32.15 -1.60 -0.59
N LEU A 417 31.56 -2.72 -0.17
CA LEU A 417 31.62 -3.17 1.23
C LEU A 417 33.00 -3.72 1.61
N ILE A 418 33.66 -4.45 0.70
CA ILE A 418 34.93 -5.16 1.00
C ILE A 418 36.16 -4.27 0.81
N ASN A 419 36.03 -3.12 0.13
CA ASN A 419 37.16 -2.28 -0.28
C ASN A 419 38.18 -3.05 -1.14
N GLU A 420 37.73 -3.79 -2.16
CA GLU A 420 38.62 -4.29 -3.22
C GLU A 420 38.80 -3.21 -4.29
N SER A 421 39.85 -2.39 -4.13
CA SER A 421 40.50 -1.61 -5.21
C SER A 421 41.77 -2.30 -5.68
#